data_AF-A0A418AH97-F1
#
_entry.id   AF-A0A418AH97-F1
#
_cell.length_a   1.000
_cell.length_b   1.000
_cell.length_c   1.000
_cell.angle_alpha   90.00
_cell.angle_beta   90.00
_cell.angle_gamma   90.00
#
_symmetry.space_group_name_H-M   'P 1'
#
loop_
_entity.id
_entity.type
_entity.pdbx_description
1 polymer ?
#
loop_
_entity_poly.entity_id
_entity_poly.type
_entity_poly.pdbx_seq_one_letter_code
_entity_poly.pdbx_strand_id
1 'polypeptide(L)' 'DVDVALETLRLVLRKHYRIEVKTSHVGGVPGLRISVQMYNEAADYDELGAAVLDILARDAVELE' A
#
# COMPACT_ATOMS: atom_id res chain seq x y z
N ASP A 1 -11.61 12.40 3.63
CA ASP A 1 -12.44 11.22 3.36
C ASP A 1 -11.51 10.02 3.30
N VAL A 2 -11.73 9.02 4.17
CA VAL A 2 -10.81 7.87 4.31
C VAL A 2 -10.82 6.98 3.06
N ASP A 3 -11.96 6.90 2.37
CA ASP A 3 -12.12 6.08 1.17
C ASP A 3 -11.33 6.68 0.01
N VAL A 4 -11.37 7.99 -0.13
CA VAL A 4 -10.56 8.73 -1.11
C VAL A 4 -9.07 8.53 -0.83
N ALA A 5 -8.64 8.64 0.43
CA ALA A 5 -7.25 8.43 0.80
C ALA A 5 -6.76 6.99 0.51
N LEU A 6 -7.58 5.97 0.81
CA LEU A 6 -7.28 4.58 0.49
C LEU A 6 -7.20 4.32 -1.02
N GLU A 7 -8.08 4.92 -1.80
CA GLU A 7 -8.04 4.79 -3.26
C GLU A 7 -6.81 5.51 -3.85
N THR A 8 -6.45 6.67 -3.31
CA THR A 8 -5.19 7.34 -3.67
C THR A 8 -3.98 6.46 -3.38
N LEU A 9 -3.90 5.88 -2.17
CA LEU A 9 -2.79 5.01 -1.79
C LEU A 9 -2.72 3.76 -2.69
N ARG A 10 -3.87 3.16 -3.01
CA ARG A 10 -3.97 2.04 -3.97
C ARG A 10 -3.43 2.43 -5.35
N LEU A 11 -3.79 3.62 -5.85
CA LEU A 11 -3.30 4.12 -7.15
C LEU A 11 -1.78 4.37 -7.13
N VAL A 12 -1.26 4.90 -6.03
CA VAL A 12 0.19 5.14 -5.86
C VAL A 12 0.96 3.82 -5.89
N LEU A 13 0.55 2.84 -5.08
CA LEU A 13 1.15 1.50 -5.03
C LEU A 13 1.15 0.83 -6.42
N ARG A 14 0.02 0.92 -7.13
CA ARG A 14 -0.11 0.36 -8.48
C ARG A 14 0.79 1.05 -9.50
N LYS A 15 0.76 2.38 -9.56
CA LYS A 15 1.43 3.16 -10.61
C LYS A 15 2.95 3.25 -10.42
N HIS A 16 3.40 3.38 -9.18
CA HIS A 16 4.80 3.66 -8.87
C HIS A 16 5.58 2.43 -8.40
N TYR A 17 4.89 1.46 -7.79
CA TYR A 17 5.53 0.27 -7.22
C TYR A 17 5.08 -1.04 -7.87
N ARG A 18 4.11 -0.98 -8.81
CA ARG A 18 3.53 -2.16 -9.50
C ARG A 18 2.88 -3.18 -8.56
N ILE A 19 2.46 -2.73 -7.38
CA ILE A 19 1.82 -3.58 -6.37
C ILE A 19 0.30 -3.43 -6.49
N GLU A 20 -0.40 -4.54 -6.69
CA GLU A 20 -1.87 -4.58 -6.76
C GLU A 20 -2.48 -4.89 -5.38
N VAL A 21 -3.31 -3.98 -4.89
CA VAL A 21 -4.03 -4.10 -3.62
C VAL A 21 -5.51 -3.75 -3.79
N LYS A 22 -6.34 -4.16 -2.81
CA LYS A 22 -7.75 -3.78 -2.73
C LYS A 22 -7.99 -2.91 -1.50
N THR A 23 -8.88 -1.93 -1.60
CA THR A 23 -9.40 -1.24 -0.42
C THR A 23 -10.38 -2.14 0.32
N SER A 24 -10.43 -2.05 1.64
CA SER A 24 -11.31 -2.88 2.46
C SER A 24 -11.63 -2.23 3.80
N HIS A 25 -12.74 -2.66 4.39
CA HIS A 25 -13.13 -2.34 5.76
C HIS A 25 -13.29 -3.65 6.51
N VAL A 26 -12.38 -3.94 7.46
CA VAL A 26 -12.41 -5.16 8.26
C VAL A 26 -12.70 -4.80 9.70
N GLY A 27 -13.84 -5.25 10.23
CA GLY A 27 -14.25 -4.90 11.60
C GLY A 27 -14.43 -3.39 11.83
N GLY A 28 -14.78 -2.64 10.79
CA GLY A 28 -14.89 -1.18 10.85
C GLY A 28 -13.56 -0.42 10.69
N VAL A 29 -12.44 -1.14 10.50
CA VAL A 29 -11.13 -0.52 10.28
C VAL A 29 -10.85 -0.40 8.78
N PRO A 30 -10.67 0.81 8.24
CA PRO A 30 -10.28 1.03 6.85
C PRO A 30 -8.84 0.57 6.62
N GLY A 31 -8.57 -0.09 5.50
CA GLY A 31 -7.23 -0.51 5.15
C GLY A 31 -7.08 -1.10 3.76
N LEU A 32 -5.84 -1.43 3.41
CA LEU A 32 -5.51 -2.14 2.19
C LEU A 32 -5.40 -3.64 2.44
N ARG A 33 -5.94 -4.43 1.52
CA ARG A 33 -5.90 -5.89 1.53
C ARG A 33 -5.03 -6.39 0.39
N ILE A 34 -4.02 -7.19 0.74
CA ILE A 34 -3.18 -7.93 -0.19
C ILE A 34 -3.73 -9.35 -0.30
N SER A 35 -3.75 -9.89 -1.53
CA SER A 35 -4.19 -11.27 -1.77
C SER A 35 -2.96 -12.16 -1.79
N VAL A 36 -2.85 -13.06 -0.81
CA VAL A 36 -1.81 -14.09 -0.78
C VAL A 36 -2.17 -15.20 -1.76
N GLN A 37 -1.20 -15.66 -2.55
CA GLN A 37 -1.33 -16.67 -3.59
C GLN A 37 -0.13 -17.63 -3.57
N MET A 38 -0.24 -18.79 -4.20
CA MET A 38 0.82 -19.81 -4.20
C MET A 38 2.13 -19.33 -4.86
N TYR A 39 2.03 -18.32 -5.72
CA TYR A 39 3.13 -17.74 -6.46
C TYR A 39 3.72 -16.51 -5.75
N ASN A 40 3.22 -16.15 -4.57
CA ASN A 40 3.85 -15.10 -3.79
C ASN A 40 5.08 -15.63 -3.06
N GLU A 41 6.19 -14.92 -3.18
CA GLU A 41 7.44 -15.22 -2.51
C GLU A 41 7.69 -14.26 -1.35
N ALA A 42 8.60 -14.61 -0.43
CA ALA A 42 8.99 -13.73 0.67
C ALA A 42 9.44 -12.35 0.17
N ALA A 43 10.16 -12.33 -0.97
CA ALA A 43 10.63 -11.10 -1.61
C ALA A 43 9.50 -10.15 -2.01
N ASP A 44 8.32 -10.66 -2.40
CA ASP A 44 7.17 -9.80 -2.74
C ASP A 44 6.69 -8.97 -1.53
N TYR A 45 6.79 -9.55 -0.33
CA TYR A 45 6.43 -8.86 0.91
C TYR A 45 7.49 -7.86 1.34
N ASP A 46 8.77 -8.16 1.08
CA ASP A 46 9.87 -7.23 1.28
C ASP A 46 9.75 -6.01 0.36
N GLU A 47 9.41 -6.22 -0.93
CA GLU A 47 9.14 -5.15 -1.89
C GLU A 47 7.96 -4.27 -1.44
N LEU A 48 6.88 -4.88 -0.95
CA LEU A 48 5.77 -4.15 -0.35
C LEU A 48 6.19 -3.33 0.86
N GLY A 49 6.97 -3.90 1.77
CA GLY A 49 7.48 -3.20 2.95
C GLY A 49 8.33 -1.99 2.56
N ALA A 50 9.24 -2.17 1.60
CA ALA A 50 10.07 -1.10 1.06
C ALA A 50 9.24 0.02 0.41
N ALA A 51 8.21 -0.33 -0.37
CA ALA A 51 7.31 0.64 -0.99
C ALA A 51 6.57 1.49 0.04
N VAL A 52 6.05 0.88 1.11
CA VAL A 52 5.37 1.61 2.19
C VAL A 52 6.34 2.56 2.90
N LEU A 53 7.56 2.11 3.20
CA LEU A 53 8.57 2.95 3.85
C LEU A 53 9.00 4.12 2.96
N ASP A 54 9.16 3.91 1.64
CA ASP A 54 9.48 4.97 0.68
C ASP A 54 8.36 6.02 0.61
N ILE A 55 7.09 5.60 0.59
CA ILE A 55 5.94 6.52 0.61
C ILE A 55 5.95 7.39 1.88
N LEU A 56 6.18 6.78 3.05
CA LEU A 56 6.23 7.50 4.32
C LEU A 56 7.43 8.45 4.42
N ALA A 57 8.59 8.05 3.88
CA ALA A 57 9.78 8.87 3.89
C ALA A 57 9.64 10.13 3.02
N ARG A 58 8.91 10.05 1.90
CA ARG A 58 8.65 11.21 1.04
C ARG A 58 7.79 12.27 1.72
N ASP A 59 6.80 11.85 2.50
CA ASP A 59 5.97 12.75 3.30
C ASP A 59 6.80 13.45 4.39
N ALA A 60 7.74 12.73 5.01
CA ALA A 60 8.64 13.30 6.01
C ALA A 60 9.61 14.37 5.44
N VAL A 61 10.03 14.23 4.18
CA VAL A 61 10.94 15.18 3.51
C VAL A 61 10.22 16.49 3.11
N GLU A 62 8.90 16.48 2.93
CA GLU A 62 8.13 17.71 2.65
C GLU A 62 7.76 18.51 3.91
N LEU A 63 8.07 17.99 5.11
CA LEU A 63 7.76 18.61 6.42
C LEU A 63 8.97 19.29 7.08
N GLU A 64 10.17 19.23 6.47
CA GLU A 64 11.40 19.93 6.89
C GLU A 64 11.65 21.21 6.06
#